data_AF-A0A1H6TSU1-F1
#
_entry.id   AF-A0A1H6TSU1-F1
#
_cell.length_a   1.000
_cell.length_b   1.000
_cell.length_c   1.000
_cell.angle_alpha   90.00
_cell.angle_beta   90.00
_cell.angle_gamma   90.00
#
_symmetry.space_group_name_H-M   'P 1'
#
loop_
_entity.id
_entity.type
_entity.pdbx_description
1 polymer ?
#
loop_
_entity_poly.entity_id
_entity_poly.type
_entity_poly.pdbx_seq_one_letter_code
_entity_poly.pdbx_strand_id
1 'polypeptide(L)'
;MTVASTGTRQVAGDVVCLLGNPTVMQGGRRYAVPEGCKRVLAFVALQHGRVDRRHAAGSLWPDGSEGRAAGNLRSALWRLRGAGITVLESDKASIYLREHTTTDLDELCGWADRLIDGTAVEADLRVPDWTSTVAELLPGWYDEWVIFERERIRQRMLHALEVLSCTLRRVGRYGEAIDAAMDAVAVEPLRESAHRVLAEAHVAEGNIVEARRTFLRYRDLVRRELGVEPSTAFRAWLQNCAARPARSA
;
A
#
# COMPACT_ATOMS: atom_id res chain seq x y z
N MET A 1 -10.38 -45.02 17.73
CA MET A 1 -11.42 -44.15 17.15
C MET A 1 -10.74 -42.87 16.70
N THR A 2 -10.36 -42.85 15.43
CA THR A 2 -9.59 -41.77 14.79
C THR A 2 -10.58 -40.77 14.23
N VAL A 3 -10.72 -39.61 14.87
CA VAL A 3 -11.48 -38.50 14.30
C VAL A 3 -10.55 -37.79 13.34
N ALA A 4 -10.72 -38.07 12.04
CA ALA A 4 -10.07 -37.34 10.97
C ALA A 4 -10.57 -35.89 11.02
N SER A 5 -9.71 -34.97 11.46
CA SER A 5 -9.93 -33.54 11.25
C SER A 5 -9.75 -33.27 9.76
N THR A 6 -10.86 -33.21 9.04
CA THR A 6 -10.92 -32.69 7.68
C THR A 6 -10.55 -31.21 7.75
N GLY A 7 -9.24 -30.93 7.70
CA GLY A 7 -8.74 -29.58 7.51
C GLY A 7 -9.30 -29.09 6.19
N THR A 8 -10.22 -28.13 6.25
CA THR A 8 -10.68 -27.37 5.10
C THR A 8 -9.43 -26.78 4.47
N ARG A 9 -8.95 -27.39 3.40
CA ARG A 9 -7.83 -26.90 2.61
C ARG A 9 -8.33 -25.60 2.01
N GLN A 10 -8.03 -24.48 2.67
CA GLN A 10 -8.27 -23.14 2.16
C GLN A 10 -7.61 -23.11 0.79
N VAL A 11 -8.44 -23.13 -0.26
CA VAL A 11 -7.95 -23.05 -1.63
C VAL A 11 -7.34 -21.67 -1.70
N ALA A 12 -6.02 -21.60 -1.65
CA ALA A 12 -5.31 -20.34 -1.85
C ALA A 12 -5.80 -19.79 -3.20
N GLY A 13 -6.50 -18.66 -3.14
CA GLY A 13 -7.00 -17.99 -4.33
C GLY A 13 -5.86 -17.64 -5.27
N ASP A 14 -6.17 -17.42 -6.54
CA ASP A 14 -5.17 -16.91 -7.45
C ASP A 14 -4.84 -15.45 -7.06
N VAL A 15 -3.59 -15.03 -7.20
CA VAL A 15 -3.16 -13.68 -6.82
C VAL A 15 -2.50 -13.00 -8.00
N VAL A 16 -2.93 -11.78 -8.30
CA VAL A 16 -2.24 -10.87 -9.23
C VAL A 16 -1.31 -9.99 -8.41
N CYS A 17 0.01 -10.14 -8.62
CA CYS A 17 1.00 -9.32 -7.94
C CYS A 17 1.32 -8.08 -8.79
N LEU A 18 1.06 -6.89 -8.24
CA LEU A 18 1.28 -5.60 -8.89
C LEU A 18 2.37 -4.77 -8.22
N LEU A 19 2.79 -5.14 -7.01
CA LEU A 19 3.96 -4.56 -6.35
C LEU A 19 5.22 -5.06 -7.06
N GLY A 20 5.95 -4.14 -7.69
CA GLY A 20 7.03 -4.48 -8.61
C GLY A 20 6.52 -4.93 -9.99
N ASN A 21 7.17 -5.94 -10.57
CA ASN A 21 6.83 -6.43 -11.91
C ASN A 21 5.55 -7.30 -11.89
N PRO A 22 4.56 -7.02 -12.76
CA PRO A 22 3.32 -7.81 -12.83
C PRO A 22 3.57 -9.31 -12.99
N THR A 23 3.10 -10.08 -12.02
CA THR A 23 3.12 -11.55 -12.06
C THR A 23 1.80 -12.13 -11.58
N VAL A 24 1.54 -13.40 -11.91
CA VAL A 24 0.34 -14.10 -11.48
C VAL A 24 0.73 -15.35 -10.70
N MET A 25 0.18 -15.52 -9.51
CA MET A 25 0.19 -16.76 -8.76
C MET A 25 -1.12 -17.48 -9.04
N GLN A 26 -1.08 -18.60 -9.75
CA GLN A 26 -2.26 -19.38 -10.09
C GLN A 26 -2.05 -20.85 -9.75
N GLY A 27 -2.98 -21.44 -9.00
CA GLY A 27 -2.88 -22.85 -8.57
C GLY A 27 -1.55 -23.19 -7.88
N GLY A 28 -0.98 -22.26 -7.11
CA GLY A 28 0.31 -22.42 -6.44
C GLY A 28 1.56 -22.28 -7.33
N ARG A 29 1.41 -21.89 -8.61
CA ARG A 29 2.52 -21.68 -9.54
C ARG A 29 2.61 -20.20 -9.94
N ARG A 30 3.84 -19.70 -10.08
CA ARG A 30 4.10 -18.35 -10.58
C ARG A 30 4.16 -18.34 -12.11
N TYR A 31 3.42 -17.43 -12.72
CA TYR A 31 3.39 -17.17 -14.16
C TYR A 31 3.97 -15.78 -14.45
N ALA A 32 4.90 -15.74 -15.40
CA ALA A 32 5.36 -14.49 -15.98
C ALA A 32 4.31 -13.98 -16.98
N VAL A 33 3.91 -12.73 -16.84
CA VAL A 33 2.91 -12.11 -17.71
C VAL A 33 3.59 -11.65 -19.00
N PRO A 34 3.12 -12.07 -20.20
CA PRO A 34 3.69 -11.60 -21.46
C PRO A 34 3.64 -10.07 -21.55
N GLU A 35 4.69 -9.45 -22.09
CA GLU A 35 4.89 -7.99 -22.02
C GLU A 35 3.68 -7.19 -22.54
N GLY A 36 3.19 -7.53 -23.74
CA GLY A 36 2.02 -6.88 -24.35
C GLY A 36 0.69 -7.13 -23.63
N CYS A 37 0.68 -7.94 -22.57
CA CYS A 37 -0.50 -8.26 -21.77
C CYS A 37 -0.47 -7.65 -20.38
N LYS A 38 0.71 -7.24 -19.88
CA LYS A 38 0.87 -6.68 -18.54
C LYS A 38 -0.09 -5.51 -18.31
N ARG A 39 -0.22 -4.61 -19.30
CA ARG A 39 -1.08 -3.42 -19.18
C ARG A 39 -2.54 -3.76 -18.99
N VAL A 40 -3.06 -4.75 -19.72
CA VAL A 40 -4.44 -5.21 -19.57
C VAL A 40 -4.66 -5.82 -18.18
N LEU A 41 -3.73 -6.68 -17.74
CA LEU A 41 -3.81 -7.32 -16.44
C LEU A 41 -3.80 -6.29 -15.31
N ALA A 42 -2.81 -5.40 -15.31
CA ALA A 42 -2.66 -4.35 -14.31
C ALA A 42 -3.86 -3.40 -14.31
N PHE A 43 -4.30 -2.94 -15.48
CA PHE A 43 -5.44 -2.02 -15.58
C PHE A 43 -6.69 -2.65 -14.98
N VAL A 44 -7.04 -3.88 -15.37
CA VAL A 44 -8.24 -4.56 -14.83
C VAL A 44 -8.08 -4.87 -13.34
N ALA A 45 -6.89 -5.27 -12.89
CA ALA A 45 -6.64 -5.59 -11.49
C ALA A 45 -6.70 -4.37 -10.56
N LEU A 46 -6.35 -3.18 -11.06
CA LEU A 46 -6.50 -1.92 -10.33
C LEU A 46 -7.94 -1.37 -10.37
N GLN A 47 -8.81 -1.90 -11.23
CA GLN A 47 -10.23 -1.58 -11.18
C GLN A 47 -10.92 -2.48 -10.15
N HIS A 48 -11.54 -1.88 -9.13
CA HIS A 48 -12.35 -2.61 -8.16
C HIS A 48 -13.68 -3.05 -8.79
N GLY A 49 -13.65 -4.10 -9.63
CA GLY A 49 -14.83 -4.74 -10.19
C GLY A 49 -14.79 -4.93 -11.71
N ARG A 50 -15.95 -4.76 -12.35
CA ARG A 50 -16.13 -4.98 -13.79
C ARG A 50 -15.79 -3.73 -14.58
N VAL A 51 -14.94 -3.89 -15.58
CA VAL A 51 -14.48 -2.82 -16.46
C VAL A 51 -15.18 -2.94 -17.81
N ASP A 52 -15.79 -1.86 -18.30
CA ASP A 52 -16.32 -1.83 -19.66
C ASP A 52 -15.19 -2.04 -20.69
N ARG A 53 -15.44 -2.88 -21.70
CA ARG A 53 -14.45 -3.25 -22.72
C ARG A 53 -14.01 -2.09 -23.58
N ARG A 54 -14.93 -1.18 -23.92
CA ARG A 54 -14.62 -0.02 -24.76
C ARG A 54 -13.79 0.97 -23.95
N HIS A 55 -14.15 1.18 -22.68
CA HIS A 55 -13.35 1.97 -21.76
C HIS A 55 -11.93 1.40 -21.60
N ALA A 56 -11.81 0.11 -21.27
CA ALA A 56 -10.50 -0.54 -21.14
C ALA A 56 -9.66 -0.43 -22.43
N ALA A 57 -10.28 -0.63 -23.60
CA ALA A 57 -9.59 -0.49 -24.88
C ALA A 57 -9.09 0.94 -25.11
N GLY A 58 -9.95 1.95 -24.88
CA GLY A 58 -9.61 3.36 -25.07
C GLY A 58 -8.56 3.86 -24.10
N SER A 59 -8.60 3.43 -22.83
CA SER A 59 -7.59 3.80 -21.83
C SER A 59 -6.23 3.17 -22.09
N LEU A 60 -6.20 1.93 -22.59
CA LEU A 60 -4.95 1.19 -22.82
C LEU A 60 -4.27 1.52 -24.15
N TRP A 61 -5.06 1.85 -25.17
CA TRP A 61 -4.61 2.25 -26.50
C TRP A 61 -5.35 3.52 -26.93
N PRO A 62 -4.98 4.69 -26.38
CA PRO A 62 -5.62 5.96 -26.71
C PRO A 62 -5.38 6.38 -28.16
N ASP A 63 -4.28 5.90 -28.76
CA ASP A 63 -3.91 6.22 -30.13
C ASP A 63 -4.60 5.29 -31.15
N GLY A 64 -5.40 5.89 -32.03
CA GLY A 64 -6.02 5.21 -33.18
C GLY A 64 -7.54 5.09 -33.08
N SER A 65 -8.12 4.23 -33.92
CA SER A 65 -9.57 4.04 -33.96
C SER A 65 -10.05 3.06 -32.88
N GLU A 66 -11.30 3.22 -32.45
CA GLU A 66 -11.95 2.30 -31.49
C GLU A 66 -11.87 0.83 -31.93
N GLY A 67 -12.02 0.56 -33.23
CA GLY A 67 -11.90 -0.79 -33.78
C GLY A 67 -10.50 -1.39 -33.60
N ARG A 68 -9.44 -0.59 -33.75
CA ARG A 68 -8.06 -1.03 -33.52
C ARG A 68 -7.81 -1.28 -32.04
N ALA A 69 -8.25 -0.37 -31.17
CA ALA A 69 -8.13 -0.53 -29.71
C ALA A 69 -8.85 -1.81 -29.23
N ALA A 70 -10.08 -2.06 -29.70
CA ALA A 70 -10.82 -3.27 -29.38
C ALA A 70 -10.14 -4.55 -29.92
N GLY A 71 -9.52 -4.48 -31.10
CA GLY A 71 -8.71 -5.57 -31.67
C GLY A 71 -7.45 -5.89 -30.84
N ASN A 72 -6.75 -4.85 -30.37
CA ASN A 72 -5.59 -4.99 -29.48
C ASN A 72 -5.98 -5.63 -28.15
N LEU A 73 -7.08 -5.16 -27.53
CA LEU A 73 -7.61 -5.73 -26.29
C LEU A 73 -7.93 -7.22 -26.45
N ARG A 74 -8.63 -7.60 -27.54
CA ARG A 74 -8.94 -9.01 -27.83
C ARG A 74 -7.66 -9.85 -27.97
N SER A 75 -6.67 -9.32 -28.68
CA SER A 75 -5.41 -10.02 -28.91
C SER A 75 -4.61 -10.21 -27.62
N ALA A 76 -4.59 -9.21 -26.74
CA ALA A 76 -3.94 -9.30 -25.43
C ALA A 76 -4.63 -10.32 -24.52
N LEU A 77 -5.97 -10.30 -24.44
CA LEU A 77 -6.74 -11.30 -23.68
C LEU A 77 -6.51 -12.73 -24.19
N TRP A 78 -6.45 -12.91 -25.52
CA TRP A 78 -6.17 -14.21 -26.11
C TRP A 78 -4.76 -14.70 -25.76
N ARG A 79 -3.75 -13.82 -25.79
CA ARG A 79 -2.36 -14.16 -25.41
C ARG A 79 -2.23 -14.52 -23.93
N LEU A 80 -2.95 -13.83 -23.03
CA LEU A 80 -3.00 -14.21 -21.61
C LEU A 80 -3.51 -15.64 -21.43
N ARG A 81 -4.64 -15.97 -22.07
CA ARG A 81 -5.20 -17.33 -22.03
C ARG A 81 -4.23 -18.36 -22.64
N GLY A 82 -3.59 -18.03 -23.76
CA GLY A 82 -2.58 -18.87 -24.40
C GLY A 82 -1.35 -19.13 -23.53
N ALA A 83 -1.01 -18.19 -22.64
CA ALA A 83 0.05 -18.36 -21.63
C ALA A 83 -0.41 -19.16 -20.39
N GLY A 84 -1.66 -19.66 -20.36
CA GLY A 84 -2.22 -20.39 -19.23
C GLY A 84 -2.67 -19.49 -18.06
N ILE A 85 -2.70 -18.17 -18.26
CA ILE A 85 -3.13 -17.20 -17.24
C ILE A 85 -4.64 -17.01 -17.38
N THR A 86 -5.41 -17.43 -16.37
CA THR A 86 -6.89 -17.44 -16.41
C THR A 86 -7.57 -16.63 -15.31
N VAL A 87 -6.80 -15.74 -14.68
CA VAL A 87 -7.26 -14.83 -13.61
C VAL A 87 -8.20 -13.72 -14.09
N LEU A 88 -8.24 -13.45 -15.41
CA LEU A 88 -9.20 -12.54 -16.04
C LEU A 88 -10.35 -13.30 -16.70
N GLU A 89 -11.56 -12.81 -16.44
CA GLU A 89 -12.76 -13.18 -17.17
C GLU A 89 -13.27 -12.03 -18.01
N SER A 90 -14.03 -12.36 -19.05
CA SER A 90 -14.62 -11.34 -19.91
C SER A 90 -15.90 -11.85 -20.56
N ASP A 91 -16.89 -10.98 -20.66
CA ASP A 91 -18.10 -11.21 -21.44
C ASP A 91 -18.15 -10.25 -22.65
N LYS A 92 -19.34 -10.02 -23.21
CA LYS A 92 -19.56 -9.14 -24.37
C LYS A 92 -19.29 -7.66 -24.06
N ALA A 93 -19.49 -7.22 -22.82
CA ALA A 93 -19.43 -5.82 -22.40
C ALA A 93 -18.29 -5.54 -21.42
N SER A 94 -17.87 -6.51 -20.61
CA SER A 94 -16.97 -6.28 -19.49
C SER A 94 -15.78 -7.23 -19.41
N ILE A 95 -14.73 -6.80 -18.70
CA ILE A 95 -13.55 -7.57 -18.29
C ILE A 95 -13.36 -7.37 -16.79
N TYR A 96 -13.01 -8.42 -16.06
CA TYR A 96 -12.93 -8.41 -14.60
C TYR A 96 -11.98 -9.50 -14.10
N LEU A 97 -11.48 -9.34 -12.88
CA LEU A 97 -10.84 -10.43 -12.15
C LEU A 97 -11.87 -11.53 -11.85
N ARG A 98 -11.48 -12.79 -11.97
CA ARG A 98 -12.29 -13.95 -11.54
C ARG A 98 -12.62 -13.84 -10.04
N GLU A 99 -13.77 -14.37 -9.62
CA GLU A 99 -14.31 -14.25 -8.24
C GLU A 99 -13.36 -14.69 -7.11
N HIS A 100 -12.42 -15.61 -7.38
CA HIS A 100 -11.42 -16.09 -6.40
C HIS A 100 -10.00 -15.60 -6.71
N THR A 101 -9.88 -14.52 -7.48
CA THR A 101 -8.63 -13.85 -7.75
C THR A 101 -8.55 -12.59 -6.90
N THR A 102 -7.51 -12.45 -6.10
CA THR A 102 -7.18 -11.21 -5.39
C THR A 102 -5.93 -10.56 -5.97
N THR A 103 -5.59 -9.39 -5.47
CA THR A 103 -4.33 -8.70 -5.72
C THR A 103 -3.50 -8.66 -4.44
N ASP A 104 -2.19 -8.51 -4.57
CA ASP A 104 -1.33 -8.17 -3.42
C ASP A 104 -1.69 -6.81 -2.78
N LEU A 105 -2.38 -5.94 -3.53
CA LEU A 105 -2.94 -4.69 -3.02
C LEU A 105 -4.16 -4.89 -2.12
N ASP A 106 -4.96 -5.95 -2.32
CA ASP A 106 -6.11 -6.23 -1.46
C ASP A 106 -5.66 -6.56 -0.04
N GLU A 107 -4.52 -7.25 0.11
CA GLU A 107 -3.89 -7.47 1.41
C GLU A 107 -3.37 -6.15 2.02
N LEU A 108 -2.78 -5.26 1.20
CA LEU A 108 -2.32 -3.92 1.62
C LEU A 108 -3.46 -3.11 2.20
N CYS A 109 -4.49 -2.94 1.37
CA CYS A 109 -5.62 -2.12 1.68
C CYS A 109 -6.36 -2.74 2.86
N GLY A 110 -6.59 -4.05 2.87
CA GLY A 110 -7.22 -4.72 3.99
C GLY A 110 -6.50 -4.49 5.33
N TRP A 111 -5.16 -4.57 5.36
CA TRP A 111 -4.39 -4.27 6.57
C TRP A 111 -4.51 -2.80 6.99
N ALA A 112 -4.35 -1.87 6.04
CA ALA A 112 -4.47 -0.44 6.32
C ALA A 112 -5.87 -0.06 6.81
N ASP A 113 -6.91 -0.61 6.19
CA ASP A 113 -8.31 -0.37 6.53
C ASP A 113 -8.58 -0.78 7.98
N ARG A 114 -8.13 -1.98 8.37
CA ARG A 114 -8.31 -2.45 9.75
C ARG A 114 -7.65 -1.53 10.77
N LEU A 115 -6.44 -1.02 10.47
CA LEU A 115 -5.77 -0.06 11.34
C LEU A 115 -6.55 1.26 11.42
N ILE A 116 -6.88 1.85 10.26
CA ILE A 116 -7.54 3.15 10.15
C ILE A 116 -8.92 3.13 10.82
N ASP A 117 -9.69 2.06 10.59
CA ASP A 117 -11.04 1.90 11.13
C ASP A 117 -11.04 1.45 12.61
N GLY A 118 -9.88 1.17 13.19
CA GLY A 118 -9.75 0.72 14.58
C GLY A 118 -10.26 -0.71 14.82
N THR A 119 -10.28 -1.54 13.78
CA THR A 119 -10.69 -2.96 13.82
C THR A 119 -9.50 -3.93 13.74
N ALA A 120 -8.27 -3.39 13.78
CA ALA A 120 -7.04 -4.15 13.79
C ALA A 120 -6.97 -5.14 14.96
N VAL A 121 -6.49 -6.35 14.67
CA VAL A 121 -6.18 -7.37 15.67
C VAL A 121 -4.68 -7.39 15.99
N GLU A 122 -4.26 -8.14 17.00
CA GLU A 122 -2.85 -8.23 17.39
C GLU A 122 -1.93 -8.62 16.22
N ALA A 123 -2.41 -9.48 15.33
CA ALA A 123 -1.66 -9.91 14.14
C ALA A 123 -1.44 -8.78 13.11
N ASP A 124 -2.19 -7.68 13.17
CA ASP A 124 -2.04 -6.49 12.33
C ASP A 124 -1.07 -5.47 12.95
N LEU A 125 -0.77 -5.59 14.25
CA LEU A 125 0.13 -4.70 14.99
C LEU A 125 1.60 -5.04 14.76
N ARG A 126 1.96 -5.19 13.49
CA ARG A 126 3.33 -5.34 13.01
C ARG A 126 3.40 -4.62 11.68
N VAL A 127 4.50 -3.93 11.46
CA VAL A 127 4.82 -3.40 10.15
C VAL A 127 5.00 -4.60 9.23
N PRO A 128 4.19 -4.75 8.17
CA PRO A 128 4.38 -5.86 7.26
C PRO A 128 5.69 -5.73 6.48
N ASP A 129 6.37 -6.83 6.16
CA ASP A 129 7.71 -6.85 5.52
C ASP A 129 7.81 -6.10 4.17
N TRP A 130 6.66 -5.77 3.58
CA TRP A 130 6.52 -5.11 2.29
C TRP A 130 6.37 -3.60 2.39
N THR A 131 6.44 -2.96 3.57
CA THR A 131 6.39 -1.50 3.68
C THR A 131 7.52 -0.81 2.92
N SER A 132 8.70 -1.43 2.86
CA SER A 132 9.79 -1.04 1.96
C SER A 132 9.45 -1.15 0.45
N THR A 133 8.48 -2.01 0.10
CA THR A 133 8.01 -2.34 -1.27
C THR A 133 6.75 -1.56 -1.68
N VAL A 134 6.03 -0.93 -0.73
CA VAL A 134 4.86 -0.07 -1.00
C VAL A 134 5.19 1.07 -1.97
N ALA A 135 6.45 1.50 -2.02
CA ALA A 135 6.91 2.58 -2.89
C ALA A 135 6.90 2.22 -4.40
N GLU A 136 6.68 0.96 -4.78
CA GLU A 136 6.92 0.49 -6.16
C GLU A 136 5.72 -0.27 -6.76
N LEU A 137 4.49 0.23 -6.63
CA LEU A 137 3.40 -0.26 -7.49
C LEU A 137 3.79 -0.04 -8.97
N LEU A 138 3.97 -1.12 -9.74
CA LEU A 138 4.27 -1.07 -11.18
C LEU A 138 5.45 -0.15 -11.56
N PRO A 139 6.68 -0.33 -11.04
CA PRO A 139 7.77 0.63 -11.25
C PRO A 139 8.10 0.79 -12.74
N GLY A 140 8.39 2.01 -13.16
CA GLY A 140 8.63 2.36 -14.57
C GLY A 140 7.38 2.60 -15.41
N TRP A 141 6.19 2.50 -14.82
CA TRP A 141 4.93 2.83 -15.50
C TRP A 141 4.54 4.28 -15.21
N TYR A 142 4.19 5.03 -16.25
CA TYR A 142 3.88 6.46 -16.17
C TYR A 142 2.47 6.79 -16.66
N ASP A 143 1.63 5.76 -16.84
CA ASP A 143 0.23 5.98 -17.17
C ASP A 143 -0.49 6.71 -16.04
N GLU A 144 -1.35 7.66 -16.41
CA GLU A 144 -2.08 8.48 -15.44
C GLU A 144 -2.84 7.63 -14.42
N TRP A 145 -3.53 6.57 -14.86
CA TRP A 145 -4.26 5.66 -13.97
C TRP A 145 -3.36 4.92 -12.98
N VAL A 146 -2.09 4.65 -13.31
CA VAL A 146 -1.12 4.08 -12.37
C VAL A 146 -0.66 5.15 -11.37
N ILE A 147 -0.39 6.36 -11.85
CA ILE A 147 0.08 7.46 -10.99
C ILE A 147 -0.98 7.81 -9.94
N PHE A 148 -2.25 7.93 -10.34
CA PHE A 148 -3.34 8.18 -9.40
C PHE A 148 -3.45 7.08 -8.35
N GLU A 149 -3.35 5.82 -8.77
CA GLU A 149 -3.48 4.68 -7.88
C GLU A 149 -2.31 4.55 -6.91
N ARG A 150 -1.09 4.83 -7.37
CA ARG A 150 0.10 4.97 -6.50
C ARG A 150 -0.12 6.00 -5.41
N GLU A 151 -0.59 7.19 -5.78
CA GLU A 151 -0.81 8.26 -4.82
C GLU A 151 -1.91 7.89 -3.81
N ARG A 152 -3.00 7.26 -4.28
CA ARG A 152 -4.08 6.75 -3.41
C ARG A 152 -3.55 5.78 -2.37
N ILE A 153 -2.78 4.77 -2.80
CA ILE A 153 -2.20 3.75 -1.91
C ILE A 153 -1.20 4.39 -0.96
N ARG A 154 -0.33 5.27 -1.46
CA ARG A 154 0.68 5.98 -0.65
C ARG A 154 0.03 6.78 0.49
N GLN A 155 -1.01 7.56 0.21
CA GLN A 155 -1.74 8.31 1.25
C GLN A 155 -2.36 7.39 2.29
N ARG A 156 -2.95 6.27 1.85
CA ARG A 156 -3.56 5.30 2.75
C ARG A 156 -2.51 4.63 3.65
N MET A 157 -1.32 4.33 3.13
CA MET A 157 -0.24 3.74 3.92
C MET A 157 0.37 4.71 4.92
N LEU A 158 0.56 5.96 4.55
CA LEU A 158 0.98 7.00 5.49
C LEU A 158 0.02 7.07 6.69
N HIS A 159 -1.29 7.05 6.44
CA HIS A 159 -2.27 7.09 7.51
C HIS A 159 -2.24 5.82 8.38
N ALA A 160 -2.18 4.64 7.76
CA ALA A 160 -2.12 3.37 8.48
C ALA A 160 -0.87 3.27 9.37
N LEU A 161 0.31 3.68 8.88
CA LEU A 161 1.55 3.68 9.65
C LEU A 161 1.51 4.63 10.85
N GLU A 162 0.94 5.83 10.67
CA GLU A 162 0.73 6.78 11.78
C GLU A 162 -0.22 6.21 12.85
N VAL A 163 -1.30 5.54 12.43
CA VAL A 163 -2.25 4.88 13.34
C VAL A 163 -1.60 3.69 14.04
N LEU A 164 -0.81 2.90 13.32
CA LEU A 164 -0.06 1.78 13.88
C LEU A 164 0.90 2.26 14.96
N SER A 165 1.72 3.29 14.67
CA SER A 165 2.63 3.89 15.65
C SER A 165 1.89 4.36 16.91
N CYS A 166 0.76 5.06 16.73
CA CYS A 166 -0.06 5.50 17.84
C CYS A 166 -0.62 4.33 18.67
N THR A 167 -1.06 3.26 18.01
CA THR A 167 -1.64 2.08 18.66
C THR A 167 -0.58 1.30 19.43
N LEU A 168 0.58 1.03 18.82
CA LEU A 168 1.73 0.38 19.44
C LEU A 168 2.22 1.14 20.68
N ARG A 169 2.28 2.48 20.60
CA ARG A 169 2.60 3.33 21.74
C ARG A 169 1.62 3.14 22.90
N ARG A 170 0.31 3.05 22.63
CA ARG A 170 -0.72 2.88 23.66
C ARG A 170 -0.63 1.53 24.38
N VAL A 171 -0.20 0.48 23.68
CA VAL A 171 -0.01 -0.86 24.25
C VAL A 171 1.41 -1.08 24.81
N GLY A 172 2.26 -0.05 24.84
CA GLY A 172 3.60 -0.10 25.42
C GLY A 172 4.69 -0.70 24.53
N ARG A 173 4.39 -0.96 23.25
CA ARG A 173 5.33 -1.51 22.26
C ARG A 173 6.12 -0.39 21.58
N TYR A 174 6.95 0.32 22.34
CA TYR A 174 7.56 1.58 21.90
C TYR A 174 8.55 1.44 20.74
N GLY A 175 9.40 0.41 20.73
CA GLY A 175 10.36 0.18 19.63
C GLY A 175 9.65 0.02 18.28
N GLU A 176 8.61 -0.81 18.25
CA GLU A 176 7.82 -1.02 17.03
C GLU A 176 7.01 0.22 16.64
N ALA A 177 6.59 1.03 17.62
CA ALA A 177 5.94 2.31 17.35
C ALA A 177 6.89 3.30 16.66
N ILE A 178 8.18 3.27 17.02
CA ILE A 178 9.24 4.06 16.39
C ILE A 178 9.48 3.55 14.96
N ASP A 179 9.58 2.23 14.76
CA ASP A 179 9.77 1.63 13.43
C ASP A 179 8.64 2.03 12.47
N ALA A 180 7.37 1.89 12.89
CA ALA A 180 6.22 2.29 12.09
C ALA A 180 6.23 3.80 11.74
N ALA A 181 6.66 4.64 12.67
CA ALA A 181 6.76 6.08 12.43
C ALA A 181 7.94 6.45 11.52
N MET A 182 9.06 5.73 11.62
CA MET A 182 10.20 5.88 10.71
C MET A 182 9.82 5.50 9.27
N ASP A 183 9.05 4.42 9.09
CA ASP A 183 8.51 4.05 7.78
C ASP A 183 7.60 5.14 7.21
N ALA A 184 6.73 5.75 8.03
CA ALA A 184 5.91 6.87 7.57
C ALA A 184 6.75 8.08 7.12
N VAL A 185 7.83 8.39 7.85
CA VAL A 185 8.79 9.45 7.47
C VAL A 185 9.55 9.10 6.20
N ALA A 186 9.91 7.82 5.98
CA ALA A 186 10.60 7.39 4.77
C ALA A 186 9.69 7.52 3.53
N VAL A 187 8.39 7.23 3.66
CA VAL A 187 7.40 7.33 2.57
C VAL A 187 7.09 8.80 2.22
N GLU A 188 7.00 9.69 3.21
CA GLU A 188 6.79 11.12 2.98
C GLU A 188 7.61 11.98 3.96
N PRO A 189 8.86 12.33 3.61
CA PRO A 189 9.75 13.08 4.49
C PRO A 189 9.24 14.47 4.86
N LEU A 190 8.39 15.09 4.03
CA LEU A 190 7.88 16.44 4.26
C LEU A 190 6.58 16.47 5.09
N ARG A 191 6.04 15.32 5.50
CA ARG A 191 4.78 15.24 6.26
C ARG A 191 5.01 15.44 7.76
N GLU A 192 4.52 16.55 8.30
CA GLU A 192 4.66 16.88 9.73
C GLU A 192 4.10 15.81 10.66
N SER A 193 2.94 15.24 10.34
CA SER A 193 2.27 14.27 11.20
C SER A 193 3.11 13.01 11.40
N ALA A 194 3.87 12.57 10.39
CA ALA A 194 4.79 11.43 10.48
C ALA A 194 5.94 11.73 11.45
N HIS A 195 6.57 12.90 11.33
CA HIS A 195 7.62 13.35 12.27
C HIS A 195 7.08 13.54 13.69
N ARG A 196 5.83 13.99 13.82
CA ARG A 196 5.18 14.17 15.11
C ARG A 196 4.92 12.83 15.79
N VAL A 197 4.37 11.83 15.11
CA VAL A 197 4.16 10.50 15.73
C VAL A 197 5.49 9.84 16.11
N LEU A 198 6.55 10.05 15.32
CA LEU A 198 7.91 9.59 15.65
C LEU A 198 8.42 10.24 16.95
N ALA A 199 8.30 11.56 17.07
CA ALA A 199 8.69 12.26 18.29
C ALA A 199 7.84 11.83 19.50
N GLU A 200 6.54 11.63 19.30
CA GLU A 200 5.62 11.12 20.32
C GLU A 200 5.98 9.71 20.80
N ALA A 201 6.44 8.84 19.90
CA ALA A 201 6.91 7.50 20.22
C ALA A 201 8.22 7.54 21.05
N HIS A 202 9.19 8.35 20.64
CA HIS A 202 10.43 8.55 21.41
C HIS A 202 10.17 9.11 22.81
N VAL A 203 9.26 10.07 22.97
CA VAL A 203 8.91 10.59 24.31
C VAL A 203 8.28 9.50 25.18
N ALA A 204 7.40 8.67 24.61
CA ALA A 204 6.76 7.58 25.36
C ALA A 204 7.74 6.49 25.80
N GLU A 205 8.80 6.26 25.00
CA GLU A 205 9.92 5.40 25.37
C GLU A 205 10.85 6.01 26.45
N GLY A 206 10.72 7.32 26.72
CA GLY A 206 11.58 8.07 27.64
C GLY A 206 12.76 8.79 26.97
N ASN A 207 12.86 8.71 25.64
CA ASN A 207 13.96 9.25 24.83
C ASN A 207 13.69 10.69 24.33
N ILE A 208 13.57 11.64 25.26
CA ILE A 208 13.28 13.06 24.96
C ILE A 208 14.32 13.71 24.02
N VAL A 209 15.57 13.27 24.09
CA VAL A 209 16.65 13.77 23.23
C VAL A 209 16.40 13.41 21.76
N GLU A 210 15.96 12.17 21.48
CA GLU A 210 15.63 11.74 20.13
C GLU A 210 14.39 12.45 19.59
N ALA A 211 13.35 12.63 20.42
CA ALA A 211 12.19 13.43 20.03
C ALA A 211 12.57 14.86 19.59
N ARG A 212 13.53 15.49 20.30
CA ARG A 212 14.06 16.81 19.93
C ARG A 212 14.89 16.76 18.64
N ARG A 213 15.69 15.72 18.44
CA ARG A 213 16.45 15.53 17.20
C ARG A 213 15.53 15.38 16.00
N THR A 214 14.45 14.61 16.12
CA THR A 214 13.41 14.47 15.08
C THR A 214 12.82 15.82 14.69
N PHE A 215 12.38 16.62 15.65
CA PHE A 215 11.83 17.96 15.38
C PHE A 215 12.85 18.88 14.67
N LEU A 216 14.11 18.89 15.13
CA LEU A 216 15.15 19.75 14.54
C LEU A 216 15.47 19.32 13.10
N ARG A 217 15.60 18.01 12.84
CA ARG A 217 15.80 17.48 11.48
C ARG A 217 14.65 17.84 10.57
N TYR A 218 13.41 17.68 11.02
CA TYR A 218 12.22 18.05 10.27
C TYR A 218 12.20 19.55 9.96
N ARG A 219 12.44 20.41 10.96
CA ARG A 219 12.52 21.86 10.77
C ARG A 219 13.53 22.24 9.70
N ASP A 220 14.74 21.70 9.80
CA ASP A 220 15.83 22.04 8.88
C ASP A 220 15.51 21.52 7.46
N LEU A 221 14.82 20.37 7.33
CA LEU A 221 14.30 19.85 6.07
C LEU A 221 13.24 20.77 5.45
N VAL A 222 12.13 21.07 6.13
CA VAL A 222 11.04 21.87 5.53
C VAL A 222 11.44 23.31 5.26
N ARG A 223 12.35 23.86 6.06
CA ARG A 223 12.91 25.18 5.79
C ARG A 223 13.75 25.18 4.51
N ARG A 224 14.52 24.12 4.27
CA ARG A 224 15.35 23.99 3.06
C ARG A 224 14.51 23.71 1.81
N GLU A 225 13.56 22.79 1.88
CA GLU A 225 12.80 22.33 0.71
C GLU A 225 11.60 23.23 0.37
N LEU A 226 10.94 23.80 1.38
CA LEU A 226 9.66 24.53 1.22
C LEU A 226 9.72 25.98 1.72
N GLY A 227 10.79 26.38 2.42
CA GLY A 227 10.89 27.74 2.99
C GLY A 227 9.93 28.03 4.14
N VAL A 228 9.35 26.99 4.75
CA VAL A 228 8.37 27.11 5.85
C VAL A 228 8.97 26.65 7.18
N GLU A 229 8.29 26.97 8.28
CA GLU A 229 8.60 26.48 9.62
C GLU A 229 7.59 25.40 10.05
N PRO A 230 7.98 24.44 10.92
CA PRO A 230 7.05 23.50 11.55
C PRO A 230 5.94 24.23 12.32
N SER A 231 4.80 23.56 12.47
CA SER A 231 3.66 24.12 13.17
C SER A 231 3.99 24.50 14.62
N THR A 232 3.28 25.52 15.10
CA THR A 232 3.34 25.94 16.50
C THR A 232 2.87 24.83 17.44
N ALA A 233 1.91 24.01 16.99
CA ALA A 233 1.39 22.89 17.76
C ALA A 233 2.46 21.84 18.05
N PHE A 234 3.26 21.45 17.04
CA PHE A 234 4.33 20.47 17.23
C PHE A 234 5.43 21.02 18.15
N ARG A 235 5.82 22.29 17.94
CA ARG A 235 6.81 22.98 18.78
C ARG A 235 6.37 23.06 20.24
N ALA A 236 5.14 23.51 20.49
CA ALA A 236 4.61 23.68 21.85
C ALA A 236 4.46 22.34 22.57
N TRP A 237 4.01 21.29 21.87
CA TRP A 237 3.94 19.94 22.43
C TRP A 237 5.31 19.47 22.94
N LEU A 238 6.36 19.61 22.13
CA LEU A 238 7.71 19.17 22.51
C LEU A 238 8.28 19.97 23.70
N GLN A 239 8.01 21.28 23.77
CA GLN A 239 8.41 22.13 24.90
C GLN A 239 7.74 21.68 26.21
N ASN A 240 6.45 21.33 26.15
CA ASN A 240 5.71 20.84 27.31
C ASN A 240 6.23 19.49 27.82
N CYS A 241 6.68 18.61 26.93
CA CYS A 241 7.31 17.34 27.30
C CYS A 241 8.62 17.56 28.06
N ALA A 242 9.44 18.53 27.66
CA ALA A 242 10.69 18.85 28.35
C ALA A 242 10.49 19.50 29.73
N ALA A 243 9.36 20.18 29.94
CA ALA A 243 9.02 20.84 31.21
C ALA A 243 8.47 19.89 32.28
N ARG A 244 8.03 18.68 31.91
CA ARG A 244 7.59 17.65 32.86
C ARG A 244 8.78 16.75 33.21
N PRO A 245 9.29 16.74 34.45
CA PRO A 245 10.29 15.75 34.85
C PRO A 245 9.70 14.35 34.70
N ALA A 246 10.52 13.41 34.24
CA ALA A 246 10.14 12.01 34.11
C ALA A 246 9.56 11.53 35.44
N ARG A 247 8.31 11.03 35.44
CA ARG A 247 7.77 10.33 36.60
C ARG A 247 8.59 9.07 36.77
N SER A 248 9.52 9.09 37.73
CA SER A 248 10.20 7.91 38.25
C SER A 248 9.13 6.93 38.74
N ALA A 249 9.14 5.72 38.17
CA ALA A 249 8.52 4.54 38.79
C ALA A 249 9.36 4.08 39.99
#